data_AF-A0AAQ0Q5V0-F1
#
_entry.id   AF-A0AAQ0Q5V0-F1
#
_cell.length_a   1.000
_cell.length_b   1.000
_cell.length_c   1.000
_cell.angle_alpha   90.00
_cell.angle_beta   90.00
_cell.angle_gamma   90.00
#
_symmetry.space_group_name_H-M   'P 1'
#
loop_
_entity.id
_entity.type
_entity.pdbx_description
1 polymer ?
#
loop_
_entity_poly.entity_id
_entity_poly.type
_entity_poly.pdbx_seq_one_letter_code
_entity_poly.pdbx_strand_id
1 'polypeptide(L)'
;MNDKTEIRLDSGKTATAQCPMIISASRSTDIPAFYSDWFFNRLKRGYSVWTNPYNSSKINISYERTKFIVFWSKNPKPLLGHLDTLDELGIGCYIQYGKTQ
;
A
#
# COMPACT_ATOMS: atom_id res chain seq x y z
N MET A 1 -7.68 5.00 19.99
CA MET A 1 -7.62 3.76 19.20
C MET A 1 -6.16 3.48 18.91
N ASN A 2 -5.67 2.26 19.15
CA ASN A 2 -4.29 1.91 18.80
C ASN A 2 -4.21 1.66 17.29
N ASP A 3 -3.55 2.57 16.58
CA ASP A 3 -3.27 2.47 15.14
C ASP A 3 -2.05 1.59 14.86
N LYS A 4 -1.65 0.77 15.83
CA LYS A 4 -0.50 -0.12 15.75
C LYS A 4 -0.91 -1.56 16.05
N THR A 5 -0.29 -2.49 15.35
CA THR A 5 -0.47 -3.93 15.51
C THR A 5 0.90 -4.61 15.46
N GLU A 6 1.00 -5.84 15.96
CA GLU A 6 2.19 -6.67 15.78
C GLU A 6 2.04 -7.51 14.51
N ILE A 7 3.07 -7.50 13.68
CA ILE A 7 3.14 -8.31 12.47
C ILE A 7 4.35 -9.23 12.52
N ARG A 8 4.27 -10.35 11.80
CA ARG A 8 5.40 -11.24 11.56
C ARG A 8 6.06 -10.89 10.22
N LEU A 9 7.32 -10.49 10.28
CA LEU A 9 8.12 -10.13 9.12
C LEU A 9 8.61 -11.38 8.36
N ASP A 10 9.14 -11.17 7.16
CA ASP A 10 9.61 -12.25 6.27
C ASP A 10 10.86 -12.94 6.81
N SER A 11 11.60 -12.23 7.65
CA SER A 11 12.72 -12.76 8.42
C SER A 11 12.30 -13.65 9.60
N GLY A 12 10.99 -13.82 9.83
CA GLY A 12 10.44 -14.55 10.98
C GLY A 12 10.38 -13.74 12.27
N LYS A 13 10.95 -12.53 12.31
CA LYS A 13 10.91 -11.62 13.48
C LYS A 13 9.55 -10.94 13.60
N THR A 14 9.14 -10.61 14.81
CA THR A 14 7.99 -9.74 15.06
C THR A 14 8.40 -8.27 14.99
N ALA A 15 7.48 -7.42 14.54
CA ALA A 15 7.68 -5.97 14.56
C ALA A 15 6.34 -5.24 14.73
N THR A 16 6.40 -4.06 15.35
CA THR A 16 5.26 -3.16 15.39
C THR A 16 5.05 -2.52 14.01
N ALA A 17 3.80 -2.51 13.54
CA ALA A 17 3.38 -1.87 12.31
C ALA A 17 2.23 -0.90 12.56
N GLN A 18 2.18 0.18 11.78
CA GLN A 18 1.01 1.03 11.70
C GLN A 18 -0.11 0.29 10.94
N CYS A 19 -1.35 0.42 11.36
CA CYS A 19 -2.49 -0.28 10.78
C CYS A 19 -3.59 0.72 10.38
N PRO A 20 -3.35 1.52 9.33
CA PRO A 20 -4.27 2.57 8.92
C PRO A 20 -5.52 2.01 8.22
N MET A 21 -6.66 2.68 8.44
CA MET A 21 -7.91 2.40 7.74
C MET A 21 -7.87 2.87 6.28
N ILE A 22 -7.17 3.96 5.99
CA ILE A 22 -7.01 4.54 4.66
C ILE A 22 -5.53 4.68 4.33
N ILE A 23 -5.13 4.22 3.16
CA ILE A 23 -3.74 4.34 2.68
C ILE A 23 -3.71 5.28 1.48
N SER A 24 -2.88 6.33 1.58
CA SER A 24 -2.49 7.14 0.43
C SER A 24 -1.22 6.54 -0.16
N ALA A 25 -1.38 5.77 -1.24
CA ALA A 25 -0.30 5.11 -1.94
C ALA A 25 0.17 5.98 -3.11
N SER A 26 1.46 5.89 -3.42
CA SER A 26 2.07 6.50 -4.62
C SER A 26 2.49 7.97 -4.53
N ARG A 27 2.68 8.49 -3.32
CA ARG A 27 3.23 9.85 -3.12
C ARG A 27 4.72 9.95 -3.42
N SER A 28 5.51 8.94 -3.04
CA SER A 28 6.96 8.89 -3.27
C SER A 28 7.33 8.26 -4.62
N THR A 29 6.49 7.38 -5.16
CA THR A 29 6.75 6.62 -6.39
C THR A 29 5.42 6.26 -7.03
N ASP A 30 5.29 6.34 -8.36
CA ASP A 30 4.06 5.95 -9.06
C ASP A 30 3.87 4.42 -9.03
N ILE A 31 3.26 3.91 -7.95
CA ILE A 31 3.05 2.47 -7.74
C ILE A 31 2.20 1.88 -8.88
N PRO A 32 1.07 2.48 -9.29
CA PRO A 32 0.25 1.94 -10.38
C PRO A 32 1.03 1.76 -11.68
N ALA A 33 1.93 2.69 -12.02
CA ALA A 33 2.68 2.63 -13.26
C ALA A 33 3.83 1.61 -13.24
N PHE A 34 4.49 1.42 -12.10
CA PHE A 34 5.78 0.69 -12.05
C PHE A 34 5.83 -0.49 -11.07
N TYR A 35 4.96 -0.54 -10.08
CA TYR A 35 5.04 -1.47 -8.94
C TYR A 35 3.69 -2.10 -8.57
N SER A 36 2.74 -2.18 -9.51
CA SER A 36 1.43 -2.79 -9.26
C SER A 36 1.56 -4.23 -8.77
N ASP A 37 2.22 -5.12 -9.52
CA ASP A 37 2.42 -6.52 -9.12
C ASP A 37 3.06 -6.64 -7.72
N TRP A 38 4.12 -5.85 -7.47
CA TRP A 38 4.78 -5.82 -6.18
C TRP A 38 3.83 -5.42 -5.06
N PHE A 39 3.05 -4.35 -5.26
CA PHE A 39 2.12 -3.83 -4.26
C PHE A 39 1.06 -4.86 -3.90
N PHE A 40 0.45 -5.51 -4.90
CA PHE A 40 -0.58 -6.53 -4.67
C PHE A 40 -0.02 -7.79 -4.02
N ASN A 41 1.22 -8.17 -4.36
CA ASN A 41 1.91 -9.24 -3.63
C ASN A 41 2.14 -8.86 -2.16
N ARG A 42 2.49 -7.61 -1.85
CA ARG A 42 2.59 -7.15 -0.44
C ARG A 42 1.23 -7.08 0.24
N LEU A 43 0.19 -6.66 -0.48
CA LEU A 43 -1.18 -6.60 0.02
C LEU A 43 -1.67 -7.98 0.45
N LYS A 44 -1.50 -8.99 -0.41
CA LYS A 44 -1.82 -10.40 -0.10
C LYS A 44 -1.03 -10.95 1.10
N ARG A 45 0.20 -10.47 1.28
CA ARG A 45 1.04 -10.83 2.45
C ARG A 45 0.65 -10.08 3.73
N GLY A 46 -0.23 -9.09 3.65
CA GLY A 46 -0.78 -8.37 4.80
C GLY A 46 0.07 -7.21 5.33
N TYR A 47 1.25 -6.95 4.75
CA TYR A 47 2.05 -5.80 5.16
C TYR A 47 3.09 -5.35 4.12
N SER A 48 3.52 -4.10 4.21
CA SER A 48 4.68 -3.56 3.50
C SER A 48 5.57 -2.72 4.42
N VAL A 49 6.74 -2.35 3.93
CA VAL A 49 7.67 -1.46 4.62
C VAL A 49 7.87 -0.23 3.75
N TRP A 50 7.61 0.94 4.33
CA TRP A 50 7.93 2.20 3.70
C TRP A 50 9.17 2.80 4.35
N THR A 51 10.08 3.28 3.52
CA THR A 51 11.27 4.01 3.98
C THR A 51 11.03 5.50 3.78
N ASN A 52 11.14 6.26 4.85
CA ASN A 52 11.04 7.72 4.79
C ASN A 52 12.24 8.28 4.00
N PRO A 53 12.01 9.01 2.89
CA PRO A 53 13.10 9.53 2.05
C PRO A 53 13.95 10.60 2.73
N TYR A 54 13.47 11.25 3.80
CA TYR A 54 14.18 12.34 4.47
C TYR A 54 15.16 11.88 5.54
N ASN A 55 14.89 10.74 6.19
CA ASN A 55 15.69 10.28 7.35
C ASN A 55 15.96 8.78 7.36
N SER A 56 15.67 8.07 6.26
CA SER A 56 15.88 6.62 6.09
C SER A 56 15.19 5.73 7.13
N SER A 57 14.26 6.28 7.91
CA SER A 57 13.51 5.51 8.91
C SER A 57 12.53 4.57 8.23
N LYS A 58 12.50 3.31 8.68
CA LYS A 58 11.59 2.28 8.17
C LYS A 58 10.32 2.24 9.00
N ILE A 59 9.18 2.26 8.32
CA ILE A 59 7.86 2.16 8.93
C ILE A 59 7.18 0.92 8.34
N ASN A 60 6.82 -0.03 9.20
CA ASN A 60 5.99 -1.16 8.79
C ASN A 60 4.53 -0.70 8.73
N ILE A 61 3.84 -1.08 7.65
CA ILE A 61 2.42 -0.79 7.42
C ILE A 61 1.70 -2.13 7.27
N SER A 62 0.77 -2.40 8.18
CA SER A 62 -0.14 -3.53 8.13
C SER A 62 -1.41 -3.15 7.36
N TYR A 63 -1.87 -4.06 6.52
CA TYR A 63 -3.11 -3.92 5.75
C TYR A 63 -4.35 -4.51 6.46
N GLU A 64 -4.16 -5.09 7.64
CA GLU A 64 -5.20 -5.83 8.39
C GLU A 64 -6.51 -5.04 8.56
N ARG A 65 -6.43 -3.73 8.79
CA ARG A 65 -7.60 -2.85 8.95
C ARG A 65 -7.87 -1.95 7.75
N THR A 66 -7.07 -2.04 6.70
CA THR A 66 -7.22 -1.15 5.54
C THR A 66 -8.56 -1.41 4.86
N LYS A 67 -9.35 -0.34 4.70
CA LYS A 67 -10.64 -0.34 4.02
C LYS A 67 -10.62 0.42 2.70
N PHE A 68 -9.66 1.33 2.54
CA PHE A 68 -9.60 2.15 1.34
C PHE A 68 -8.16 2.50 0.95
N ILE A 69 -7.86 2.44 -0.35
CA ILE A 69 -6.56 2.83 -0.90
C ILE A 69 -6.74 3.91 -1.96
N VAL A 70 -6.05 5.03 -1.78
CA VAL A 70 -5.96 6.11 -2.77
C VAL A 70 -4.66 5.96 -3.54
N PHE A 71 -4.75 5.74 -4.84
CA PHE A 71 -3.61 5.65 -5.74
C PHE A 71 -3.41 6.95 -6.52
N TRP A 72 -2.17 7.42 -6.61
CA TRP A 72 -1.80 8.56 -7.47
C TRP A 72 -0.96 8.05 -8.64
N SER A 73 -1.36 8.34 -9.87
CA SER A 73 -0.62 7.85 -11.04
C SER A 73 -0.71 8.75 -12.27
N LYS A 74 0.36 8.79 -13.06
CA LYS A 74 0.34 9.31 -14.42
C LYS A 74 -0.04 8.25 -15.45
N ASN A 75 0.09 6.97 -15.11
CA ASN A 75 -0.26 5.84 -15.96
C ASN A 75 -0.88 4.69 -15.14
N PRO A 76 -2.19 4.73 -14.84
CA PRO A 76 -2.84 3.72 -14.01
C PRO A 76 -3.13 2.40 -14.74
N LYS A 77 -2.81 2.28 -16.05
CA LYS A 77 -3.16 1.11 -16.86
C LYS A 77 -2.69 -0.23 -16.25
N PRO A 78 -1.47 -0.36 -15.69
CA PRO A 78 -1.04 -1.63 -15.10
C PRO A 78 -1.83 -2.01 -13.83
N LEU A 79 -2.37 -1.02 -13.09
CA LEU A 79 -3.15 -1.25 -11.88
C LEU A 79 -4.52 -1.88 -12.17
N LEU A 80 -5.11 -1.61 -13.34
CA LEU A 80 -6.48 -2.00 -13.66
C LEU A 80 -6.70 -3.51 -13.59
N GLY A 81 -5.68 -4.31 -13.94
CA GLY A 81 -5.73 -5.78 -13.86
C GLY A 81 -5.73 -6.35 -12.45
N HIS A 82 -5.57 -5.52 -11.41
CA HIS A 82 -5.54 -5.94 -10.02
C HIS A 82 -6.76 -5.48 -9.21
N LEU A 83 -7.70 -4.75 -9.83
CA LEU A 83 -8.86 -4.21 -9.12
C LEU A 83 -9.74 -5.31 -8.51
N ASP A 84 -9.85 -6.45 -9.19
CA ASP A 84 -10.58 -7.62 -8.67
C ASP A 84 -10.01 -8.10 -7.33
N THR A 85 -8.69 -8.03 -7.14
CA THR A 85 -8.08 -8.39 -5.84
C THR A 85 -8.48 -7.42 -4.73
N LEU A 86 -8.74 -6.14 -5.03
CA LEU A 86 -9.25 -5.19 -4.02
C LEU A 86 -10.69 -5.51 -3.65
N ASP A 87 -11.51 -5.86 -4.65
CA ASP A 87 -12.92 -6.24 -4.45
C ASP A 87 -13.05 -7.53 -3.62
N GLU A 88 -12.26 -8.57 -3.95
CA GLU A 88 -12.18 -9.82 -3.18
C GLU A 88 -11.81 -9.59 -1.71
N LEU A 89 -10.96 -8.59 -1.44
CA LEU A 89 -10.54 -8.23 -0.09
C LEU A 89 -11.50 -7.25 0.61
N GLY A 90 -12.55 -6.78 -0.08
CA GLY A 90 -13.48 -5.77 0.43
C GLY A 90 -12.81 -4.41 0.68
N ILE A 91 -11.80 -4.07 -0.11
CA ILE A 91 -11.04 -2.82 -0.01
C ILE A 91 -11.48 -1.88 -1.14
N GLY A 92 -12.02 -0.72 -0.80
CA GLY A 92 -12.34 0.30 -1.79
C GLY A 92 -11.07 0.96 -2.35
N CYS A 93 -11.17 1.51 -3.56
CA CYS A 93 -10.06 2.26 -4.13
C CYS A 93 -10.50 3.52 -4.89
N TYR A 94 -9.61 4.51 -4.91
CA TYR A 94 -9.74 5.69 -5.75
C TYR A 94 -8.42 5.93 -6.48
N ILE A 95 -8.47 6.08 -7.80
CA ILE A 95 -7.29 6.34 -8.62
C ILE A 95 -7.34 7.81 -9.04
N GLN A 96 -6.48 8.61 -8.44
CA GLN A 96 -6.24 9.97 -8.90
C GLN A 96 -5.19 9.95 -10.01
N TYR A 97 -5.65 10.29 -11.20
CA TYR A 97 -4.81 10.43 -12.38
C TYR A 97 -4.71 11.89 -12.81
N GLY A 98 -3.49 12.34 -13.11
CA GLY A 98 -3.23 13.70 -13.56
C GLY A 98 -2.12 13.72 -14.62
N LYS A 99 -2.38 14.41 -15.73
CA LYS A 99 -1.35 14.80 -16.71
C LYS A 99 -0.75 16.13 -16.27
N THR A 100 0.56 16.18 -16.10
CA THR A 100 1.27 17.47 -16.12
C THR A 100 1.15 18.00 -17.55
N GLN A 101 0.44 19.11 -17.74
CA GLN A 101 0.48 19.86 -19.00
C GLN A 101 1.86 20.48 -19.19
#